data_AF-A0A961SKL4-F1
#
_entry.id   AF-A0A961SKL4-F1
#
_cell.length_a   1.000
_cell.length_b   1.000
_cell.length_c   1.000
_cell.angle_alpha   90.00
_cell.angle_beta   90.00
_cell.angle_gamma   90.00
#
_symmetry.space_group_name_H-M   'P 1'
#
loop_
_entity.id
_entity.type
_entity.pdbx_description
1 polymer ?
#
loop_
_entity_poly.entity_id
_entity_poly.type
_entity_poly.pdbx_seq_one_letter_code
_entity_poly.pdbx_strand_id
1 'polypeptide(L)'
;MSEALVFTYMVAVGFVAAGVLSSFVQLVSGEPLRFMVEHRSFSASVGSVLLRVVAGPEILMRNAWRGMVLGSRPKAWFGLSAAVAAFWSLLIGCLLIDIVLAL
;
A
#
# COMPACT_ATOMS: atom_id res chain seq x y z
N MET A 1 -15.56 -13.96 -17.96
CA MET A 1 -14.28 -13.36 -17.52
C MET A 1 -13.56 -14.38 -16.66
N SER A 2 -12.25 -14.55 -16.81
CA SER A 2 -11.49 -15.48 -15.95
C SER A 2 -11.40 -14.92 -14.53
N GLU A 3 -11.53 -15.77 -13.51
CA GLU A 3 -11.42 -15.42 -12.09
C GLU A 3 -10.07 -14.74 -11.79
N ALA A 4 -9.00 -15.22 -12.43
CA ALA A 4 -7.67 -14.62 -12.34
C ALA A 4 -7.65 -13.14 -12.77
N LEU A 5 -8.44 -12.77 -13.78
CA LEU A 5 -8.51 -11.38 -14.25
C LEU A 5 -9.25 -10.49 -13.24
N VAL A 6 -10.28 -11.02 -12.58
CA VAL A 6 -11.00 -10.32 -11.50
C VAL A 6 -10.06 -10.08 -10.32
N PHE A 7 -9.33 -11.09 -9.85
CA PHE A 7 -8.37 -10.93 -8.75
C PHE A 7 -7.24 -9.98 -9.12
N THR A 8 -6.72 -10.05 -10.34
CA THR A 8 -5.68 -9.13 -10.82
C THR A 8 -6.19 -7.69 -10.84
N TYR A 9 -7.45 -7.48 -11.28
CA TYR A 9 -8.08 -6.17 -11.25
C TYR A 9 -8.24 -5.64 -9.81
N MET A 10 -8.70 -6.46 -8.88
CA MET A 10 -8.82 -6.09 -7.47
C MET A 10 -7.46 -5.70 -6.86
N VAL A 11 -6.41 -6.48 -7.11
CA VAL A 11 -5.05 -6.14 -6.69
C VAL A 11 -4.62 -4.80 -7.27
N ALA A 12 -4.85 -4.57 -8.57
CA ALA A 12 -4.49 -3.31 -9.21
C ALA A 12 -5.23 -2.11 -8.59
N VAL A 13 -6.54 -2.24 -8.34
CA VAL A 13 -7.34 -1.18 -7.69
C VAL A 13 -6.79 -0.85 -6.30
N GLY A 14 -6.54 -1.86 -5.47
CA GLY A 14 -6.02 -1.64 -4.12
C GLY A 14 -4.62 -1.04 -4.12
N PHE A 15 -3.74 -1.48 -5.02
CA PHE A 15 -2.38 -0.96 -5.11
C PHE A 15 -2.36 0.49 -5.61
N VAL A 16 -3.18 0.81 -6.62
CA VAL A 16 -3.32 2.18 -7.14
C VAL A 16 -3.90 3.09 -6.05
N ALA A 17 -4.93 2.67 -5.33
CA ALA A 17 -5.52 3.45 -4.24
C ALA A 17 -4.49 3.72 -3.13
N ALA A 18 -3.71 2.72 -2.73
CA ALA A 18 -2.61 2.87 -1.77
C ALA A 18 -1.58 3.90 -2.26
N GLY A 19 -1.21 3.84 -3.54
CA GLY A 19 -0.25 4.77 -4.14
C GLY A 19 -0.76 6.20 -4.27
N VAL A 20 -2.03 6.39 -4.64
CA VAL A 20 -2.68 7.70 -4.67
C VAL A 20 -2.70 8.30 -3.27
N LEU A 21 -3.10 7.54 -2.25
CA LEU A 21 -3.13 8.01 -0.87
C LEU A 21 -1.73 8.39 -0.37
N SER A 22 -0.74 7.52 -0.59
CA SER A 22 0.67 7.77 -0.20
C SER A 22 1.22 9.03 -0.88
N SER A 23 0.94 9.20 -2.17
CA SER A 23 1.36 10.37 -2.96
C SER A 23 0.67 11.65 -2.49
N PHE A 24 -0.63 11.59 -2.19
CA PHE A 24 -1.37 12.72 -1.65
C PHE A 24 -0.83 13.14 -0.28
N VAL A 25 -0.57 12.19 0.61
CA VAL A 25 0.04 12.47 1.91
C VAL A 25 1.41 13.13 1.72
N GLN A 26 2.24 12.61 0.82
CA GLN A 26 3.55 13.20 0.52
C GLN A 26 3.44 14.61 -0.06
N LEU A 27 2.46 14.87 -0.92
CA LEU A 27 2.20 16.19 -1.48
C LEU A 27 1.88 17.22 -0.40
N VAL A 28 1.09 16.83 0.60
CA VAL A 28 0.65 17.73 1.69
C VAL A 28 1.70 17.84 2.80
N SER A 29 2.42 16.76 3.12
CA SER A 29 3.40 16.73 4.22
C SER A 29 4.81 17.15 3.82
N GLY A 30 5.15 17.09 2.52
CA GLY A 30 6.52 17.24 2.00
C GLY A 30 7.40 16.01 2.17
N GLU A 31 6.96 14.98 2.90
CA GLU A 31 7.75 13.78 3.22
C GLU A 31 7.01 12.49 2.83
N PRO A 32 7.68 11.50 2.22
CA PRO A 32 7.05 10.24 1.87
C PRO A 32 6.59 9.50 3.13
N LEU A 33 5.40 8.89 3.06
CA LEU A 33 4.86 8.11 4.17
C LEU A 33 5.74 6.89 4.47
N ARG A 34 5.96 6.60 5.75
CA ARG A 34 6.79 5.48 6.22
C ARG A 34 6.02 4.66 7.25
N PHE A 35 6.42 3.40 7.45
CA PHE A 35 5.79 2.55 8.48
C PHE A 35 5.97 3.07 9.90
N MET A 36 6.99 3.91 10.14
CA MET A 36 7.21 4.54 11.45
C MET A 36 6.04 5.46 11.82
N VAL A 37 5.56 5.33 13.05
CA VAL A 37 4.51 6.16 13.64
C VAL A 37 5.16 7.11 14.64
N GLU A 38 4.99 8.42 14.45
CA GLU A 38 5.36 9.41 15.46
C GLU A 38 4.23 9.56 16.48
N HIS A 39 4.56 9.47 17.77
CA HIS A 39 3.59 9.68 18.82
C HIS A 39 3.44 11.19 19.09
N ARG A 40 2.28 11.75 18.75
CA ARG A 40 1.96 13.17 19.03
C ARG A 40 0.77 13.29 19.98
N SER A 41 -0.38 12.77 19.55
CA SER A 41 -1.60 12.64 20.36
C SER A 41 -2.29 11.33 20.01
N PHE A 42 -3.21 10.85 20.86
CA PHE A 42 -3.91 9.59 20.63
C PHE A 42 -4.70 9.59 19.31
N SER A 43 -5.49 10.63 19.06
CA SER A 43 -6.28 10.77 17.82
C SER A 43 -5.40 10.84 16.57
N ALA A 44 -4.31 11.61 16.63
CA ALA A 44 -3.35 11.69 15.53
C ALA A 44 -2.67 10.32 15.28
N SER A 45 -2.36 9.58 16.35
CA SER A 45 -1.75 8.25 16.26
C SER A 45 -2.70 7.27 15.58
N VAL A 46 -3.97 7.24 15.95
CA VAL A 46 -4.99 6.37 15.32
C VAL A 46 -5.13 6.69 13.83
N GLY A 47 -5.31 7.97 13.47
CA GLY A 47 -5.39 8.37 12.06
C GLY A 47 -4.14 8.01 11.28
N SER A 48 -2.96 8.16 11.89
CA SER A 48 -1.67 7.83 11.28
C SER A 48 -1.54 6.33 10.98
N VAL A 49 -2.09 5.46 11.85
CA VAL A 49 -2.11 4.01 11.65
C VAL A 49 -3.06 3.66 10.52
N LEU A 50 -4.28 4.21 10.51
CA LEU A 50 -5.26 3.94 9.47
C LEU A 50 -4.73 4.32 8.07
N LEU A 51 -4.10 5.48 7.95
CA LEU A 51 -3.45 5.89 6.69
C LEU A 51 -2.38 4.89 6.24
N ARG A 52 -1.58 4.36 7.17
CA ARG A 52 -0.53 3.37 6.87
C ARG A 52 -1.11 1.99 6.56
N VAL A 53 -2.26 1.65 7.11
CA VAL A 53 -2.95 0.40 6.77
C VAL A 53 -3.38 0.40 5.31
N VAL A 54 -3.86 1.54 4.80
CA VAL A 54 -4.28 1.67 3.39
C VAL A 54 -3.07 1.88 2.47
N ALA A 55 -2.12 2.74 2.84
CA ALA A 55 -0.92 3.02 2.03
C ALA A 55 0.15 1.91 2.09
N GLY A 56 -0.03 0.91 2.97
CA GLY A 56 0.93 -0.14 3.27
C GLY A 56 1.54 -0.85 2.05
N PRO A 57 0.75 -1.27 1.04
CA PRO A 57 1.29 -1.92 -0.15
C PRO A 57 2.31 -1.05 -0.90
N GLU A 58 2.03 0.24 -1.04
CA GLU A 58 2.94 1.16 -1.74
C GLU A 58 4.19 1.44 -0.90
N ILE A 59 4.07 1.65 0.42
CA ILE A 59 5.22 1.85 1.31
C ILE A 59 6.14 0.62 1.27
N LEU A 60 5.56 -0.58 1.34
CA LEU A 60 6.30 -1.84 1.27
C LEU A 60 7.03 -1.98 -0.06
N MET A 61 6.32 -1.75 -1.17
CA MET A 61 6.88 -1.92 -2.51
C MET A 61 7.97 -0.90 -2.82
N ARG A 62 7.79 0.36 -2.40
CA ARG A 62 8.81 1.41 -2.51
C ARG A 62 10.07 1.05 -1.71
N ASN A 63 9.92 0.51 -0.51
CA ASN A 63 11.05 0.09 0.31
C ASN A 63 11.77 -1.13 -0.28
N ALA A 64 11.01 -2.11 -0.81
CA ALA A 64 11.57 -3.28 -1.47
C ALA A 64 12.33 -2.91 -2.75
N TRP A 65 11.75 -2.04 -3.58
CA TRP A 65 12.38 -1.53 -4.79
C TRP A 65 13.67 -0.77 -4.48
N ARG A 66 13.61 0.20 -3.57
CA ARG A 66 14.81 0.94 -3.10
C ARG A 66 15.85 -0.02 -2.54
N GLY A 67 15.43 -1.02 -1.75
CA GLY A 67 16.31 -2.02 -1.17
C GLY A 67 16.97 -2.95 -2.19
N MET A 68 16.35 -3.18 -3.35
CA MET A 68 16.88 -3.97 -4.45
C MET A 68 17.81 -3.15 -5.37
N VAL A 69 17.49 -1.86 -5.57
CA VAL A 69 18.27 -0.96 -6.46
C VAL A 69 19.50 -0.39 -5.74
N LEU A 70 19.35 0.02 -4.47
CA LEU A 70 20.39 0.73 -3.71
C LEU A 70 21.16 -0.15 -2.74
N GLY A 71 20.57 -1.27 -2.32
CA GLY A 71 21.23 -2.25 -1.46
C GLY A 71 21.44 -3.54 -2.25
N SER A 72 22.56 -4.23 -2.05
CA SER A 72 22.80 -5.57 -2.60
C SER A 72 21.91 -6.64 -1.96
N ARG A 73 20.62 -6.35 -1.71
CA ARG A 73 19.68 -7.29 -1.11
C ARG A 73 19.25 -8.31 -2.16
N PRO A 74 19.17 -9.61 -1.80
CA PRO A 74 18.74 -10.65 -2.73
C PRO A 74 17.38 -10.35 -3.36
N LYS A 75 17.25 -10.58 -4.68
CA LYS A 75 16.00 -10.42 -5.45
C LYS A 75 14.81 -11.19 -4.86
N ALA A 76 15.08 -12.26 -4.12
CA ALA A 76 14.05 -13.02 -3.39
C ALA A 76 13.25 -12.15 -2.41
N TRP A 77 13.88 -11.17 -1.75
CA TRP A 77 13.19 -10.26 -0.83
C TRP A 77 12.22 -9.32 -1.55
N PHE A 78 12.54 -8.94 -2.78
CA PHE A 78 11.65 -8.16 -3.62
C PHE A 78 10.41 -8.98 -4.00
N GLY A 79 10.59 -10.24 -4.42
CA GLY A 79 9.49 -11.16 -4.73
C GLY A 79 8.56 -11.39 -3.53
N LEU A 80 9.12 -11.62 -2.34
CA LEU A 80 8.33 -11.78 -1.11
C LEU A 80 7.54 -10.50 -0.78
N SER A 81 8.20 -9.33 -0.90
CA SER A 81 7.55 -8.04 -0.65
C SER A 81 6.41 -7.78 -1.66
N ALA A 82 6.61 -8.14 -2.93
CA ALA A 82 5.60 -8.03 -3.97
C ALA A 82 4.41 -8.94 -3.70
N ALA A 83 4.64 -10.19 -3.26
CA ALA A 83 3.56 -11.12 -2.90
C ALA A 83 2.72 -10.60 -1.72
N VAL A 84 3.38 -10.09 -0.67
CA VAL A 84 2.70 -9.47 0.48
C VAL A 84 1.94 -8.21 0.06
N ALA A 85 2.56 -7.34 -0.74
CA ALA A 85 1.91 -6.13 -1.24
C ALA A 85 0.69 -6.48 -2.13
N ALA A 86 0.78 -7.51 -2.97
CA ALA A 86 -0.32 -7.97 -3.82
C ALA A 86 -1.48 -8.53 -2.98
N PHE A 87 -1.20 -9.40 -2.00
CA PHE A 87 -2.23 -9.92 -1.10
C PHE A 87 -2.91 -8.80 -0.29
N TRP A 88 -2.13 -7.87 0.25
CA TRP A 88 -2.68 -6.72 0.96
C TRP A 88 -3.54 -5.84 0.03
N SER A 89 -3.05 -5.56 -1.19
CA SER A 89 -3.79 -4.80 -2.19
C SER A 89 -5.08 -5.49 -2.61
N LEU A 90 -5.11 -6.83 -2.67
CA LEU A 90 -6.32 -7.59 -2.95
C LEU A 90 -7.42 -7.26 -1.92
N LEU A 91 -7.09 -7.30 -0.63
CA LEU A 91 -8.05 -7.02 0.45
C LEU A 91 -8.58 -5.59 0.36
N ILE A 92 -7.71 -4.61 0.11
CA ILE A 92 -8.11 -3.20 -0.08
C ILE A 92 -8.98 -3.06 -1.33
N GLY A 93 -8.61 -3.69 -2.43
CA GLY A 93 -9.35 -3.63 -3.70
C GLY A 93 -10.74 -4.22 -3.58
N CYS A 94 -10.89 -5.38 -2.93
CA CYS A 94 -12.19 -5.98 -2.64
C CYS A 94 -13.07 -5.03 -1.84
N LEU A 95 -12.54 -4.45 -0.76
CA LEU A 95 -13.28 -3.49 0.07
C LEU A 95 -13.73 -2.26 -0.73
N LEU A 96 -12.84 -1.68 -1.53
CA LEU A 96 -13.17 -0.50 -2.33
C LEU A 96 -14.21 -0.79 -3.41
N ILE A 97 -14.09 -1.92 -4.10
CA ILE A 97 -15.06 -2.32 -5.12
C ILE A 97 -16.42 -2.57 -4.47
N ASP A 98 -16.47 -3.26 -3.33
CA ASP A 98 -17.71 -3.49 -2.59
C ASP A 98 -18.39 -2.17 -2.19
N ILE A 99 -17.63 -1.22 -1.63
CA ILE A 99 -18.13 0.12 -1.30
C ILE A 99 -18.66 0.84 -2.56
N VAL A 100 -17.91 0.81 -3.66
CA VAL A 100 -18.29 1.49 -4.91
C VAL A 100 -19.54 0.88 -5.55
N LEU A 101 -19.72 -0.43 -5.46
CA LEU A 101 -20.90 -1.12 -6.00
C LEU A 101 -22.13 -1.01 -5.09
N ALA A 102 -21.94 -0.74 -3.80
CA ALA A 102 -23.02 -0.53 -2.84
C ALA A 102 -23.55 0.92 -2.82
N LEU A 103 -22.84 1.86 -3.46
CA LEU A 103 -23.23 3.26 -3.65
C LEU A 103 -24.20 3.41 -4.83
#